data_AF-A0A0N8W6Z3-F1
#
_entry.id   AF-A0A0N8W6Z3-F1
#
_cell.length_a   1.000
_cell.length_b   1.000
_cell.length_c   1.000
_cell.angle_alpha   90.00
_cell.angle_beta   90.00
_cell.angle_gamma   90.00
#
_symmetry.space_group_name_H-M   'P 1'
#
loop_
_entity.id
_entity.type
_entity.pdbx_description
1 polymer ?
#
loop_
_entity_poly.entity_id
_entity_poly.type
_entity_poly.pdbx_seq_one_letter_code
_entity_poly.pdbx_strand_id
1 'polypeptide(L)' 'MNTSYGSAPLTVNFTDMSFRDPATWSWDFGDGAGSILQNPNHTFMDPGTYQVTLTVSNMKGQNSAFKNVFVW' A
#
# COMPACT_ATOMS: atom_id res chain seq x y z
N MET A 1 1.03 -9.41 -0.76
CA MET A 1 1.22 -8.68 -2.03
C MET A 1 1.65 -9.70 -3.08
N ASN A 2 0.84 -9.94 -4.11
CA ASN A 2 1.13 -11.00 -5.08
C ASN A 2 2.04 -10.57 -6.24
N THR A 3 2.20 -9.26 -6.46
CA THR A 3 3.12 -8.69 -7.46
C THR A 3 3.68 -7.36 -6.93
N SER A 4 4.99 -7.17 -6.91
CA SER A 4 5.63 -5.88 -6.61
C SER A 4 6.43 -5.33 -7.80
N TYR A 5 6.20 -5.91 -8.98
CA TYR A 5 6.84 -5.49 -10.21
C TYR A 5 6.05 -5.94 -11.45
N GLY A 6 6.16 -5.21 -12.57
CA GLY A 6 5.50 -5.56 -13.83
C GLY A 6 5.41 -4.39 -14.81
N SER A 7 4.73 -4.60 -15.94
CA SER A 7 4.53 -3.52 -16.92
C SER A 7 3.33 -2.64 -16.60
N ALA A 8 3.37 -1.36 -17.00
CA ALA A 8 2.22 -0.48 -16.92
C ALA A 8 1.09 -0.90 -17.89
N PRO A 9 -0.20 -0.86 -17.49
CA PRO A 9 -0.68 -0.61 -16.13
C PRO A 9 -0.53 -1.86 -15.24
N LEU A 10 -0.08 -1.66 -13.99
CA LEU A 10 0.12 -2.74 -13.02
C LEU A 10 -0.89 -2.67 -11.87
N THR A 11 -1.75 -3.68 -11.76
CA THR A 11 -2.70 -3.77 -10.63
C THR A 11 -2.10 -4.51 -9.42
N VAL A 12 -1.89 -3.71 -8.38
CA VAL A 12 -1.57 -3.94 -6.97
C VAL A 12 -2.67 -4.51 -6.08
N ASN A 13 -2.72 -5.81 -5.73
CA ASN A 13 -3.57 -6.23 -4.59
C ASN A 13 -2.77 -6.18 -3.28
N PHE A 14 -3.16 -5.27 -2.39
CA PHE A 14 -2.53 -5.08 -1.08
C PHE A 14 -3.26 -5.89 -0.01
N THR A 15 -2.46 -6.44 0.91
CA THR A 15 -2.96 -7.23 2.03
C THR A 15 -2.29 -6.70 3.28
N ASP A 16 -3.09 -6.24 4.22
CA ASP A 16 -2.63 -5.90 5.56
C ASP A 16 -2.17 -7.16 6.30
N MET A 17 -0.99 -7.09 6.90
CA MET A 17 -0.43 -8.15 7.75
C MET A 17 -0.13 -7.62 9.16
N SER A 18 -0.73 -6.49 9.53
CA SER A 18 -0.56 -5.87 10.84
C SER A 18 -1.12 -6.75 11.96
N PHE A 19 -0.52 -6.65 13.14
CA PHE A 19 -0.89 -7.39 14.35
C PHE A 19 -1.17 -6.42 15.51
N ARG A 20 -1.77 -6.91 16.61
CA ARG A 20 -2.23 -6.11 17.78
C ARG A 20 -3.40 -5.18 17.48
N ASP A 21 -4.43 -5.71 16.84
CA ASP A 21 -5.75 -5.08 16.69
C ASP A 21 -5.69 -3.65 16.11
N PRO A 22 -5.20 -3.48 14.87
CA PRO A 22 -5.33 -2.21 14.16
C PRO A 22 -6.82 -1.83 14.01
N ALA A 23 -7.13 -0.56 14.25
CA ALA A 23 -8.47 0.02 14.14
C ALA A 23 -8.67 0.83 12.85
N THR A 24 -7.59 1.42 12.31
CA THR A 24 -7.63 2.20 11.07
C THR A 24 -6.44 1.88 10.17
N TRP A 25 -6.63 2.05 8.87
CA TRP A 25 -5.59 1.92 7.84
C TRP A 25 -5.49 3.21 7.03
N SER A 26 -4.27 3.57 6.65
CA SER A 26 -3.97 4.65 5.72
C SER A 26 -2.87 4.19 4.79
N TRP A 27 -3.21 4.00 3.53
CA TRP A 27 -2.30 3.68 2.45
C TRP A 27 -1.94 4.95 1.69
N ASP A 28 -0.65 5.14 1.47
CA ASP A 28 -0.08 6.06 0.48
C ASP A 28 0.60 5.20 -0.59
N PHE A 29 0.15 5.30 -1.84
CA PHE A 29 0.70 4.47 -2.92
C PHE A 29 1.97 5.06 -3.55
N GLY A 30 2.35 6.29 -3.19
CA GLY A 30 3.55 6.95 -3.72
C GLY A 30 3.38 7.55 -5.12
N ASP A 31 2.17 7.49 -5.70
CA ASP A 31 1.80 8.13 -6.97
C ASP A 31 0.81 9.29 -6.79
N GLY A 32 0.60 9.71 -5.54
CA GLY A 32 -0.36 10.74 -5.15
C GLY A 32 -1.76 10.22 -4.79
N ALA A 33 -2.03 8.92 -5.00
CA ALA A 33 -3.26 8.28 -4.53
C ALA A 33 -3.08 7.61 -3.15
N GLY A 34 -4.20 7.37 -2.48
CA GLY A 34 -4.22 6.68 -1.18
C GLY A 34 -5.53 5.95 -0.93
N SER A 35 -5.60 5.21 0.19
CA SER A 35 -6.78 4.44 0.58
C SER A 35 -6.90 4.27 2.09
N ILE A 36 -8.13 4.13 2.58
CA ILE A 36 -8.44 3.82 3.99
C ILE A 36 -8.96 2.38 4.18
N LEU A 37 -9.03 1.60 3.10
CA LEU A 37 -9.42 0.19 3.18
C LEU A 37 -8.29 -0.63 3.81
N GLN A 38 -8.65 -1.68 4.56
CA GLN A 38 -7.67 -2.61 5.11
C GLN A 38 -6.86 -3.31 3.99
N ASN A 39 -7.55 -3.81 2.97
CA ASN A 39 -6.96 -4.55 1.84
C ASN A 39 -7.39 -3.91 0.50
N PRO A 40 -6.78 -2.78 0.09
CA PRO A 40 -7.14 -2.13 -1.16
C PRO A 40 -6.55 -2.85 -2.37
N ASN A 41 -7.16 -2.62 -3.53
CA ASN A 41 -6.47 -2.74 -4.80
C ASN A 41 -6.10 -1.35 -5.32
N HIS A 42 -5.02 -1.26 -6.09
CA HIS A 42 -4.58 -0.02 -6.73
C HIS A 42 -3.92 -0.32 -8.08
N THR A 43 -4.10 0.55 -9.06
CA THR A 43 -3.50 0.39 -10.40
C THR A 43 -2.50 1.51 -10.65
N PHE A 44 -1.24 1.15 -10.83
CA PHE A 44 -0.19 2.07 -11.24
C PHE A 44 -0.23 2.22 -12.76
N MET A 45 -0.54 3.43 -13.24
CA MET A 45 -0.79 3.70 -14.65
C MET A 45 0.48 3.92 -15.47
N ASP A 46 1.53 4.44 -14.85
CA ASP A 46 2.77 4.84 -15.51
C ASP A 46 3.97 4.02 -15.03
N PRO A 47 5.03 3.87 -15.85
CA PRO A 47 6.31 3.35 -15.39
C PRO A 47 6.91 4.20 -14.27
N GLY A 48 7.49 3.56 -13.27
CA GLY A 48 8.05 4.23 -12.11
C GLY A 48 8.39 3.30 -10.95
N THR A 49 9.09 3.84 -9.97
CA THR A 49 9.27 3.17 -8.67
C THR A 49 8.42 3.90 -7.64
N TYR A 50 7.44 3.20 -7.09
CA TYR A 50 6.47 3.74 -6.14
C TYR A 50 6.74 3.18 -4.75
N GLN A 51 6.98 4.04 -3.77
CA GLN A 51 7.11 3.64 -2.38
C GLN A 51 5.73 3.63 -1.73
N VAL A 52 5.16 2.44 -1.56
CA VAL A 52 3.86 2.27 -0.92
C VAL A 52 4.05 2.20 0.58
N THR A 53 3.35 3.06 1.32
CA THR A 53 3.38 3.12 2.78
C THR A 53 2.02 2.76 3.36
N LEU A 54 1.99 1.81 4.29
CA LEU A 54 0.84 1.53 5.15
C LEU A 54 1.10 2.13 6.52
N THR A 55 0.19 2.96 7.01
CA THR A 55 0.11 3.37 8.41
C THR A 55 -1.14 2.78 9.04
N VAL A 56 -0.96 2.03 10.12
CA VAL A 56 -2.05 1.49 10.93
C VAL A 56 -2.08 2.15 12.30
N SER A 57 -3.27 2.35 12.86
CA SER A 57 -3.42 2.88 14.22
C SER A 57 -4.45 2.11 15.03
N ASN A 58 -4.26 2.09 16.35
CA ASN A 58 -5.23 1.62 17.33
C ASN A 58 -5.25 2.56 18.54
N MET A 59 -6.01 2.22 19.59
CA MET A 59 -6.13 3.05 20.80
C MET A 59 -4.81 3.32 21.54
N LYS A 60 -3.75 2.55 21.24
CA LYS A 60 -2.43 2.66 21.90
C LYS A 60 -1.41 3.43 21.06
N GLY A 61 -1.70 3.72 19.80
CA GLY A 61 -0.81 4.48 18.92
C GLY A 61 -0.88 4.04 17.46
N GLN A 62 0.13 4.43 16.68
CA GLN A 62 0.24 4.11 15.26
C GLN A 62 1.61 3.55 14.92
N ASN A 63 1.67 2.79 13.83
CA ASN A 63 2.92 2.31 13.25
C ASN A 63 2.82 2.31 11.72
N SER A 64 3.96 2.44 11.04
CA SER A 64 4.04 2.51 9.59
C SER A 64 5.06 1.52 9.03
N ALA A 65 4.77 0.98 7.86
CA ALA A 65 5.68 0.13 7.09
C ALA A 65 5.57 0.48 5.61
N PHE A 66 6.66 0.31 4.86
CA PHE A 66 6.67 0.61 3.43
C PHE A 66 7.21 -0.56 2.59
N LYS A 67 6.85 -0.57 1.30
CA LYS A 67 7.41 -1.47 0.29
C LYS A 67 7.40 -0.79 -1.09
N ASN A 68 8.43 -1.03 -1.88
CA ASN A 68 8.50 -0.51 -3.24
C ASN A 68 7.74 -1.41 -4.24
N VAL A 69 7.12 -0.78 -5.22
CA VAL A 69 6.53 -1.38 -6.42
C VAL A 69 7.28 -0.84 -7.65
N PHE A 70 7.71 -1.72 -8.55
CA PHE A 70 8.49 -1.37 -9.74
C PHE A 70 7.68 -1.57 -11.02
N VAL A 71 7.36 -0.49 -11.72
CA VAL A 71 6.56 -0.52 -12.96
C VAL A 71 7.44 -0.12 -14.14
N TRP A 72 7.40 -0.87 -15.24
CA TRP A 72 8.17 -0.60 -16.47
C TRP A 72 7.33 -0.63 -17.76
#